data_AF-A0A961ESX3-F1
#
_entry.id   AF-A0A961ESX3-F1
#
_cell.length_a   1.000
_cell.length_b   1.000
_cell.length_c   1.000
_cell.angle_alpha   90.00
_cell.angle_beta   90.00
_cell.angle_gamma   90.00
#
_symmetry.space_group_name_H-M   'P 1'
#
loop_
_entity.id
_entity.type
_entity.pdbx_description
1 polymer ?
#
loop_
_entity_poly.entity_id
_entity_poly.type
_entity_poly.pdbx_seq_one_letter_code
_entity_poly.pdbx_strand_id
1 'polypeptide(L)'
;ISNQLQNQRLKEALSSAGLSFYECVGRSPDGLHQEPSFAVALEEVRGREQLAYVASVAGRFEQSAIFLWNSRLRKGQTIWLAESSGDSP
;
A
#
# COMPACT_ATOMS: atom_id res chain seq x y z
N ILE A 1 -8.21 2.77 -15.48
CA ILE A 1 -7.06 3.68 -15.25
C ILE A 1 -5.79 2.83 -15.30
N SER A 2 -4.66 3.32 -15.84
CA SER A 2 -3.41 2.53 -15.84
C SER A 2 -2.85 2.40 -14.43
N ASN A 3 -2.34 1.21 -14.07
CA ASN A 3 -1.70 0.92 -12.79
C ASN A 3 -0.54 1.90 -12.48
N GLN A 4 0.14 2.39 -13.52
CA GLN A 4 1.16 3.44 -13.37
C GLN A 4 0.60 4.74 -12.78
N LEU A 5 -0.60 5.16 -13.19
CA LEU A 5 -1.23 6.39 -12.70
C LEU A 5 -1.73 6.22 -11.26
N GLN A 6 -2.27 5.05 -10.91
CA GLN A 6 -2.67 4.72 -9.53
C GLN A 6 -1.46 4.73 -8.60
N ASN A 7 -0.36 4.11 -9.02
CA ASN A 7 0.89 4.11 -8.26
C ASN A 7 1.47 5.52 -8.08
N GLN A 8 1.43 6.36 -9.11
CA GLN A 8 1.87 7.75 -8.99
C GLN A 8 1.06 8.53 -7.95
N ARG A 9 -0.28 8.37 -7.95
CA ARG A 9 -1.16 9.02 -6.97
C ARG A 9 -0.91 8.54 -5.54
N LEU A 10 -0.68 7.23 -5.37
CA LEU A 10 -0.34 6.67 -4.07
C LEU A 10 0.99 7.23 -3.55
N LYS A 11 2.02 7.31 -4.40
CA LYS A 11 3.31 7.93 -4.08
C LYS A 11 3.16 9.36 -3.58
N GLU A 12 2.41 10.19 -4.30
CA GLU A 12 2.17 11.60 -3.94
C GLU A 12 1.46 11.72 -2.58
N ALA A 13 0.48 10.86 -2.30
CA ALA A 13 -0.23 10.86 -1.04
C ALA A 13 0.65 10.42 0.14
N LEU A 14 1.44 9.34 -0.02
CA LEU A 14 2.38 8.87 1.01
C LEU A 14 3.46 9.92 1.31
N SER A 15 4.01 10.57 0.28
CA SER A 15 4.98 11.66 0.45
C SER A 15 4.38 12.86 1.16
N SER A 16 3.16 13.26 0.79
CA SER A 16 2.47 14.40 1.41
C SER A 16 2.14 14.15 2.89
N ALA A 17 1.96 12.89 3.28
CA ALA A 17 1.74 12.48 4.66
C ALA A 17 3.05 12.33 5.48
N GLY A 18 4.22 12.59 4.87
CA GLY A 18 5.52 12.44 5.53
C GLY A 18 5.88 10.99 5.87
N LEU A 19 5.30 10.03 5.15
CA LEU A 19 5.53 8.61 5.40
C LEU A 19 6.80 8.13 4.71
N SER A 20 7.53 7.25 5.39
CA SER A 20 8.64 6.52 4.78
C SER A 20 8.12 5.33 3.98
N PHE A 21 8.45 5.29 2.68
CA PHE A 21 8.07 4.20 1.78
C PHE A 21 9.14 3.97 0.72
N TYR A 22 9.10 2.82 0.06
CA TYR A 22 9.92 2.53 -1.11
C TYR A 22 9.13 1.79 -2.18
N GLU A 23 9.48 2.04 -3.45
CA GLU A 23 8.92 1.32 -4.60
C GLU A 23 9.40 -0.12 -4.59
N CYS A 24 8.48 -1.05 -4.80
CA CYS A 24 8.78 -2.48 -4.90
C CYS A 24 7.97 -3.13 -6.02
N VAL A 25 8.40 -4.30 -6.47
CA VAL A 25 7.59 -5.12 -7.38
C VAL A 25 6.76 -6.06 -6.52
N GLY A 26 5.47 -5.80 -6.44
CA GLY A 26 4.51 -6.70 -5.82
C GLY A 26 4.47 -8.01 -6.59
N ARG A 27 4.50 -9.13 -5.87
CA ARG A 27 4.32 -10.47 -6.45
C ARG A 27 3.01 -11.05 -5.94
N SER A 28 2.22 -11.56 -6.87
CA SER A 28 1.09 -12.46 -6.57
C SER A 28 1.57 -13.69 -5.77
N PRO A 29 0.68 -14.33 -4.98
CA PRO A 29 1.05 -15.52 -4.19
C PRO A 29 1.61 -16.69 -5.02
N ASP A 30 1.19 -16.79 -6.29
CA ASP A 30 1.68 -17.76 -7.28
C ASP A 30 2.91 -17.28 -8.06
N GLY A 31 3.30 -16.01 -7.90
CA GLY A 31 4.47 -15.39 -8.53
C GLY A 31 4.29 -15.05 -10.02
N LEU A 32 3.11 -15.26 -10.60
CA LEU A 32 2.86 -15.10 -12.04
C LEU A 32 2.67 -13.64 -12.45
N HIS A 33 2.08 -12.85 -11.56
CA HIS A 33 1.86 -11.42 -11.75
C HIS A 33 2.86 -10.60 -10.94
N GLN A 34 3.59 -9.73 -11.66
CA GLN A 34 4.52 -8.75 -11.13
C GLN A 34 4.03 -7.35 -11.50
N GLU A 35 3.69 -6.55 -10.50
CA GLU A 35 3.23 -5.18 -10.72
C GLU A 35 3.99 -4.20 -9.82
N PRO A 36 4.26 -2.97 -10.30
CA PRO A 36 4.80 -1.94 -9.42
C PRO A 36 3.84 -1.72 -8.25
N SER A 37 4.40 -1.66 -7.05
CA SER A 37 3.69 -1.50 -5.79
C SER A 37 4.56 -0.72 -4.80
N PHE A 38 4.05 -0.51 -3.59
CA PHE A 38 4.77 0.20 -2.54
C PHE A 38 4.83 -0.60 -1.26
N ALA A 39 6.00 -0.58 -0.65
CA ALA A 39 6.22 -1.00 0.71
C ALA A 39 6.25 0.23 1.62
N VAL A 40 5.39 0.27 2.63
CA VAL A 40 5.29 1.38 3.58
C VAL A 40 5.94 0.96 4.90
N ALA A 41 6.87 1.78 5.39
CA ALA A 41 7.44 1.60 6.72
C ALA A 41 6.52 2.26 7.74
N LEU A 42 6.06 1.49 8.73
CA LEU A 42 5.28 2.02 9.84
C LEU A 42 6.22 2.34 11.01
N GLU A 43 6.15 3.57 11.51
CA GLU A 43 6.83 3.93 12.76
C GLU A 43 5.95 3.57 13.96
N GLU A 44 6.61 3.14 15.04
CA GLU A 44 6.02 2.40 16.14
C GLU A 44 4.93 3.12 16.94
N VAL A 45 5.00 4.45 17.02
CA VAL A 45 4.18 5.23 17.98
C VAL A 45 2.77 5.49 17.46
N ARG A 46 2.53 5.33 16.15
CA ARG A 46 1.24 5.62 15.50
C ARG A 46 0.68 4.44 14.68
N GLY A 47 1.19 3.23 14.93
CA GLY A 47 1.03 2.08 14.04
C GLY A 47 -0.41 1.74 13.63
N ARG A 48 -1.43 1.93 14.48
CA ARG A 48 -2.84 1.66 14.12
C ARG A 48 -3.49 2.76 13.26
N GLU A 49 -3.28 4.03 13.61
CA GLU A 49 -3.85 5.16 12.85
C GLU A 49 -3.15 5.33 11.51
N GLN A 50 -1.83 5.18 11.50
CA GLN A 50 -1.03 5.20 10.29
C GLN A 50 -1.38 4.04 9.36
N LEU A 51 -1.64 2.85 9.92
CA LEU A 51 -2.15 1.71 9.18
C LEU A 51 -3.53 1.99 8.55
N ALA A 52 -4.46 2.52 9.33
CA ALA A 52 -5.80 2.85 8.84
C ALA A 52 -5.76 3.90 7.72
N TYR A 53 -4.91 4.93 7.88
CA TYR A 53 -4.68 5.94 6.85
C TYR A 53 -4.10 5.34 5.57
N VAL A 54 -3.02 4.56 5.68
CA VAL A 54 -2.36 3.92 4.54
C VAL A 54 -3.31 2.97 3.81
N ALA A 55 -4.10 2.18 4.55
CA ALA A 55 -5.14 1.32 3.98
C ALA A 55 -6.22 2.10 3.24
N SER A 56 -6.70 3.22 3.81
CA SER A 56 -7.69 4.08 3.18
C SER A 56 -7.18 4.73 1.89
N VAL A 57 -5.94 5.23 1.90
CA VAL A 57 -5.32 5.88 0.73
C VAL A 57 -5.08 4.87 -0.39
N ALA A 58 -4.56 3.68 -0.07
CA ALA A 58 -4.34 2.64 -1.06
C ALA A 58 -5.65 2.12 -1.66
N GLY A 59 -6.70 1.97 -0.84
CA GLY A 59 -8.04 1.62 -1.33
C GLY A 59 -8.62 2.68 -2.26
N ARG A 60 -8.44 3.98 -1.94
CA ARG A 60 -8.83 5.10 -2.82
C ARG A 60 -8.15 5.05 -4.19
N PHE A 61 -6.98 4.44 -4.28
CA PHE A 61 -6.22 4.31 -5.53
C PHE A 61 -6.25 2.88 -6.09
N GLU A 62 -7.29 2.11 -5.74
CA GLU A 62 -7.59 0.79 -6.33
C GLU A 62 -6.41 -0.19 -6.22
N GLN A 63 -5.64 -0.09 -5.15
CA GLN A 63 -4.60 -1.08 -4.86
C GLN A 63 -5.22 -2.34 -4.28
N SER A 64 -4.78 -3.52 -4.74
CA SER A 64 -5.25 -4.80 -4.20
C SER A 64 -4.59 -5.16 -2.87
N ALA A 65 -3.39 -4.63 -2.60
CA ALA A 65 -2.63 -4.94 -1.39
C ALA A 65 -1.62 -3.84 -1.04
N ILE A 66 -1.16 -3.88 0.21
CA ILE A 66 -0.06 -3.05 0.73
C ILE A 66 0.92 -3.95 1.46
N PHE A 67 2.21 -3.72 1.27
CA PHE A 67 3.25 -4.34 2.09
C PHE A 67 3.69 -3.39 3.20
N LEU A 68 3.73 -3.89 4.43
CA LEU A 68 4.13 -3.14 5.62
C LEU A 68 5.41 -3.74 6.21
N TRP A 69 6.37 -2.89 6.50
CA TRP A 69 7.57 -3.28 7.24
C TRP A 69 7.55 -2.71 8.66
N ASN A 70 7.55 -3.59 9.65
CA ASN A 70 7.77 -3.23 11.06
C ASN A 70 9.25 -3.35 11.40
N SER A 71 9.92 -2.20 11.57
CA SER A 71 11.37 -2.13 11.76
C SER A 71 11.85 -2.72 13.10
N ARG A 72 11.08 -2.60 14.20
CA ARG A 72 11.44 -3.18 15.51
C ARG A 72 11.28 -4.68 15.56
N LEU A 73 10.17 -5.19 15.03
CA LEU A 73 9.94 -6.63 14.97
C LEU A 73 10.76 -7.29 13.86
N ARG A 74 11.34 -6.49 12.95
CA ARG A 74 12.00 -6.95 11.71
C ARG A 74 11.10 -7.92 10.94
N LYS A 75 9.82 -7.57 10.85
CA LYS A 75 8.78 -8.40 10.23
C LYS A 75 8.04 -7.60 9.19
N GLY A 76 7.86 -8.23 8.03
CA GLY A 76 6.99 -7.75 6.97
C GLY A 76 5.60 -8.38 7.09
N GLN A 77 4.57 -7.65 6.68
CA GLN A 77 3.21 -8.15 6.55
C GLN A 77 2.55 -7.56 5.30
N THR A 78 1.92 -8.41 4.50
CA THR A 78 1.04 -7.97 3.41
C THR A 78 -0.39 -7.86 3.94
N ILE A 79 -1.06 -6.76 3.63
CA ILE A 79 -2.48 -6.56 3.88
C ILE A 79 -3.18 -6.53 2.53
N TRP A 80 -4.07 -7.48 2.32
CA TRP A 80 -4.98 -7.51 1.18
C TRP A 80 -6.16 -6.60 1.48
N LEU A 81 -6.43 -5.66 0.58
CA LEU A 81 -7.58 -4.77 0.70
C LEU A 81 -8.80 -5.51 0.16
N ALA A 82 -9.96 -5.29 0.78
CA ALA A 82 -11.21 -5.81 0.23
C ALA A 82 -11.37 -5.28 -1.19
N GLU A 83 -11.84 -6.13 -2.11
CA GLU A 83 -12.23 -5.67 -3.43
C GLU A 83 -13.23 -4.53 -3.22
N SER A 84 -12.94 -3.37 -3.83
CA SER A 84 -13.93 -2.32 -3.94
C SER A 84 -15.09 -2.93 -4.72
N SER A 85 -16.12 -3.39 -4.01
CA SER A 85 -17.39 -3.76 -4.59
C SER A 85 -17.82 -2.55 -5.40
N GLY A 86 -17.70 -2.68 -6.72
CA GLY A 86 -17.90 -1.60 -7.67
C GLY A 86 -19.36 -1.18 -7.65
N ASP A 87 -19.75 -0.39 -6.66
CA ASP A 87 -20.85 0.55 -6.84
C ASP A 87 -20.31 1.64 -7.75
N SER A 88 -20.42 1.36 -9.05
CA SER A 88 -20.45 2.40 -10.07
C SER A 88 -21.63 3.31 -9.73
N PRO A 89 -21.44 4.63 -9.57
CA PRO A 89 -22.55 5.56 -9.62
C PRO A 89 -23.21 5.58 -11.01
#